data_AF-A0A0C2CQ69-F1
#
_entry.id   AF-A0A0C2CQ69-F1
#
_cell.length_a   1.000
_cell.length_b   1.000
_cell.length_c   1.000
_cell.angle_alpha   90.00
_cell.angle_beta   90.00
_cell.angle_gamma   90.00
#
_symmetry.space_group_name_H-M   'P 1'
#
loop_
_entity.id
_entity.type
_entity.pdbx_description
1 polymer ?
#
loop_
_entity_poly.entity_id
_entity_poly.type
_entity_poly.pdbx_seq_one_letter_code
_entity_poly.pdbx_strand_id
1 'polypeptide(L)'
;MYAVFYLQRCSDRYSTSGRGWYQRTSALWLLRNDTDSILGDYKEGVVFFGDDDNSYDTRLFTEYIRHVKKLGMWAVGLAGGSPVESPEVVNGTVVGYRVKWGPKRKFAVDMAGFAINLDVVLK
;
A
#
# COMPACT_ATOMS: atom_id res chain seq x y z
N MET A 1 -10.74 -3.54 11.73
CA MET A 1 -9.79 -2.54 12.27
C MET A 1 -8.75 -2.25 11.20
N TYR A 2 -8.24 -1.02 11.09
CA TYR A 2 -7.12 -0.71 10.21
C TYR A 2 -5.85 -0.77 11.04
N ALA A 3 -4.89 -1.60 10.63
CA ALA A 3 -3.52 -1.42 11.10
C ALA A 3 -2.85 -0.44 10.13
N VAL A 4 -3.02 0.87 10.40
CA VAL A 4 -2.25 1.91 9.70
C VAL A 4 -0.92 2.03 10.43
N PHE A 5 0.13 1.43 9.86
CA PHE A 5 1.48 1.60 10.40
C PHE A 5 2.04 2.93 9.92
N TYR A 6 2.03 3.92 10.82
CA TYR A 6 2.89 5.08 10.71
C TYR A 6 4.29 4.67 11.16
N LEU A 7 5.28 4.73 10.28
CA LEU A 7 6.68 4.59 10.69
C LEU A 7 7.53 5.74 10.15
N GLN A 8 7.96 6.56 11.10
CA GLN A 8 8.88 7.70 10.95
C GLN A 8 10.23 7.28 10.35
N ARG A 9 10.82 8.20 9.57
CA ARG A 9 12.14 8.11 8.92
C ARG A 9 13.24 7.47 9.79
N CYS A 10 13.90 6.45 9.24
CA CYS A 10 15.27 6.07 9.59
C CYS A 10 16.17 6.52 8.43
N SER A 11 17.15 7.37 8.74
CA SER A 11 18.09 7.94 7.78
C SER A 11 19.25 6.96 7.57
N ASP A 12 19.21 6.16 6.49
CA ASP A 12 20.35 5.31 6.12
C ASP A 12 21.19 5.93 5.01
N ARG A 13 22.45 6.22 5.39
CA ARG A 13 23.53 6.70 4.52
C ARG A 13 24.19 5.56 3.72
N TYR A 14 23.41 4.71 3.04
CA TYR A 14 23.95 3.72 2.08
C TYR A 14 23.06 3.58 0.83
N SER A 15 23.67 3.77 -0.34
CA SER A 15 23.07 4.25 -1.58
C SER A 15 22.45 3.19 -2.53
N THR A 16 21.78 2.16 -2.04
CA THR A 16 21.06 1.20 -2.92
C THR A 16 19.70 0.75 -2.40
N SER A 17 19.25 1.28 -1.27
CA SER A 17 17.97 0.92 -0.68
C SER A 17 17.00 2.10 -0.72
N GLY A 18 15.81 1.89 -1.28
CA GLY A 18 14.81 2.95 -1.45
C GLY A 18 14.34 3.50 -0.11
N ARG A 19 13.99 4.79 -0.02
CA ARG A 19 13.49 5.40 1.21
C ARG A 19 12.32 4.58 1.80
N GLY A 20 12.35 4.34 3.11
CA GLY A 20 11.28 3.65 3.82
C GLY A 20 11.29 2.11 3.71
N TRP A 21 12.24 1.51 2.97
CA TRP A 21 12.25 0.06 2.73
C TRP A 21 12.36 -0.78 4.03
N TYR A 22 13.27 -0.37 4.93
CA TYR A 22 13.55 -1.10 6.16
C TYR A 22 12.35 -1.07 7.09
N GLN A 23 11.74 0.11 7.25
CA GLN A 23 10.56 0.35 8.09
C GLN A 23 9.37 -0.48 7.61
N ARG A 24 9.10 -0.46 6.30
CA ARG A 24 8.03 -1.28 5.69
C ARG A 24 8.29 -2.77 5.92
N THR A 25 9.54 -3.21 5.79
CA THR A 25 9.93 -4.61 6.03
C THR A 25 9.78 -5.00 7.50
N SER A 26 10.20 -4.15 8.43
CA SER A 26 10.05 -4.37 9.87
C SER A 26 8.59 -4.38 10.31
N ALA A 27 7.73 -3.53 9.73
CA ALA A 27 6.29 -3.57 9.97
C ALA A 27 5.67 -4.90 9.52
N LEU A 28 6.07 -5.42 8.36
CA LEU A 28 5.63 -6.72 7.88
C LEU A 28 6.12 -7.86 8.76
N TRP A 29 7.35 -7.78 9.28
CA TRP A 29 7.88 -8.75 10.24
C TRP A 29 7.10 -8.74 11.55
N LEU A 30 6.80 -7.54 12.08
CA LEU A 30 5.98 -7.38 13.28
C LEU A 30 4.57 -7.95 13.06
N LEU A 31 3.93 -7.62 11.93
CA LEU A 31 2.61 -8.13 11.57
C LEU A 31 2.56 -9.66 11.54
N ARG A 32 3.63 -10.32 11.07
CA ARG A 32 3.72 -11.78 10.99
C ARG A 32 3.98 -12.46 12.33
N ASN A 33 4.64 -11.78 13.25
CA ASN A 33 5.04 -12.36 14.54
C ASN A 33 4.08 -12.05 15.68
N ASP A 34 3.32 -10.96 15.58
CA ASP A 34 2.43 -10.48 16.65
C ASP A 34 1.02 -10.19 16.12
N THR A 35 0.56 -11.00 15.16
CA THR A 35 -0.74 -10.82 14.50
C THR A 35 -1.90 -10.76 15.49
N ASP A 36 -1.95 -11.69 16.45
CA ASP A 36 -3.06 -11.82 17.39
C ASP A 36 -3.19 -10.58 18.30
N SER A 37 -2.06 -10.02 18.74
CA SER A 37 -2.03 -8.77 19.51
C SER A 37 -2.50 -7.57 18.70
N ILE A 38 -2.10 -7.50 17.42
CA ILE A 38 -2.45 -6.38 16.52
C ILE A 38 -3.91 -6.44 16.09
N LEU A 39 -4.44 -7.63 15.85
CA LEU A 39 -5.83 -7.83 15.46
C LEU A 39 -6.79 -7.83 16.65
N GLY A 40 -6.36 -8.25 17.85
CA GLY A 40 -7.25 -8.40 19.00
C GLY A 40 -8.46 -9.28 18.66
N ASP A 41 -9.67 -8.76 18.90
CA ASP A 41 -10.92 -9.48 18.61
C ASP A 41 -11.36 -9.43 17.13
N TYR A 42 -10.61 -8.74 16.26
CA TYR A 42 -10.97 -8.60 14.85
C TYR A 42 -10.51 -9.80 14.04
N LYS A 43 -11.41 -10.31 13.17
CA LYS A 43 -11.14 -11.47 12.31
C LYS A 43 -10.48 -11.15 10.97
N GLU A 44 -10.54 -9.89 10.54
CA GLU A 44 -10.04 -9.44 9.23
C GLU A 44 -9.26 -8.13 9.37
N GLY A 45 -8.17 -8.02 8.62
CA GLY A 45 -7.32 -6.84 8.55
C GLY A 45 -6.90 -6.52 7.12
N VAL A 46 -6.57 -5.26 6.87
CA VAL A 46 -6.00 -4.79 5.60
C VAL A 46 -4.77 -3.97 5.90
N VAL A 47 -3.70 -4.23 5.16
CA VAL A 47 -2.42 -3.52 5.24
C VAL A 47 -2.38 -2.48 4.12
N PHE A 48 -2.15 -1.23 4.51
CA PHE A 48 -1.98 -0.09 3.62
C PHE A 48 -0.68 0.64 3.96
N PHE A 49 0.13 0.96 2.95
CA PHE A 49 1.39 1.69 3.13
C PHE A 49 1.15 3.19 2.88
N GLY A 50 0.96 3.93 3.96
CA GLY A 50 0.80 5.37 3.91
C GLY A 50 2.07 6.11 4.29
N ASP A 51 2.76 6.72 3.31
CA ASP A 51 3.88 7.62 3.57
C ASP A 51 3.41 8.91 4.27
N ASP A 52 4.29 9.52 5.07
CA ASP A 52 4.01 10.62 6.01
C ASP A 52 3.85 12.00 5.34
N ASP A 53 4.28 12.13 4.09
CA ASP A 53 4.23 13.34 3.28
C ASP A 53 3.09 13.35 2.25
N ASN A 54 2.30 12.28 2.19
CA ASN A 54 1.14 12.17 1.32
C ASN A 54 -0.13 12.76 1.96
N SER A 55 -1.09 13.12 1.09
CA SER A 55 -2.43 13.54 1.50
C SER A 55 -3.46 12.46 1.20
N TYR A 56 -4.28 12.11 2.19
CA TYR A 56 -5.28 11.06 2.06
C TYR A 56 -6.69 11.59 2.35
N ASP A 57 -7.61 11.30 1.44
CA ASP A 57 -9.03 11.54 1.66
C ASP A 57 -9.59 10.45 2.57
N THR A 58 -10.46 10.80 3.53
CA THR A 58 -11.05 9.82 4.46
C THR A 58 -11.86 8.75 3.75
N ARG A 59 -12.45 9.07 2.59
CA ARG A 59 -13.16 8.12 1.72
C ARG A 59 -12.27 6.96 1.29
N LEU A 60 -10.95 7.18 1.15
CA LEU A 60 -10.03 6.10 0.84
C LEU A 60 -10.11 4.97 1.86
N PHE A 61 -10.21 5.31 3.14
CA PHE A 61 -10.30 4.33 4.22
C PHE A 61 -11.72 3.76 4.35
N THR A 62 -12.73 4.62 4.27
CA THR A 62 -14.13 4.25 4.54
C THR A 62 -14.87 3.62 3.37
N GLU A 63 -14.45 3.85 2.12
CA GLU A 63 -15.14 3.35 0.92
C GLU A 63 -14.30 2.33 0.13
N TYR A 64 -12.96 2.36 0.25
CA TYR A 64 -12.07 1.52 -0.55
C TYR A 64 -11.29 0.51 0.31
N ILE A 65 -10.34 0.96 1.14
CA ILE A 65 -9.38 0.10 1.85
C ILE A 65 -10.09 -0.99 2.68
N ARG A 66 -11.13 -0.65 3.44
CA ARG A 66 -11.85 -1.62 4.28
C ARG A 66 -12.57 -2.73 3.51
N HIS A 67 -12.82 -2.54 2.22
CA HIS A 67 -13.55 -3.48 1.37
C HIS A 67 -12.60 -4.42 0.61
N VAL A 68 -11.28 -4.29 0.79
CA VAL A 68 -10.27 -5.10 0.10
C VAL A 68 -10.31 -6.56 0.57
N LYS A 69 -10.62 -7.47 -0.36
CA LYS A 69 -10.66 -8.92 -0.11
C LYS A 69 -9.35 -9.64 -0.35
N LYS A 70 -8.51 -9.16 -1.27
CA LYS A 70 -7.19 -9.74 -1.56
C LYS A 70 -6.16 -8.66 -1.85
N LEU A 71 -6.39 -7.91 -2.92
CA LEU A 71 -5.59 -6.78 -3.36
C LEU A 71 -6.54 -5.71 -3.89
N GLY A 72 -6.46 -4.50 -3.35
CA GLY A 72 -7.16 -3.33 -3.86
C GLY A 72 -6.16 -2.40 -4.53
N MET A 73 -6.54 -1.77 -5.63
CA MET A 73 -5.72 -0.81 -6.35
C MET A 73 -6.57 0.39 -6.77
N TRP A 74 -6.00 1.60 -6.75
CA TRP A 74 -6.69 2.83 -7.13
C TRP A 74 -5.72 3.83 -7.78
N ALA A 75 -6.28 4.92 -8.28
CA ALA A 75 -5.52 6.01 -8.86
C ALA A 75 -4.82 6.84 -7.77
N VAL A 76 -3.61 7.31 -8.06
CA VAL A 76 -2.81 8.18 -7.20
C VAL A 76 -2.54 9.48 -7.94
N GLY A 77 -2.83 10.60 -7.29
CA GLY A 77 -2.55 11.93 -7.83
C GLY A 77 -1.08 12.33 -7.62
N LEU A 78 -0.56 13.17 -8.52
CA LEU A 78 0.77 13.79 -8.43
C LEU A 78 1.93 12.79 -8.24
N ALA A 79 1.79 11.57 -8.79
CA ALA A 79 2.79 10.51 -8.72
C ALA A 79 3.56 10.35 -10.04
N GLY A 80 4.81 9.90 -9.99
CA GLY A 80 5.59 9.50 -11.18
C GLY A 80 5.79 10.60 -12.25
N GLY A 81 5.62 11.88 -11.88
CA GLY A 81 5.67 13.00 -12.83
C GLY A 81 4.44 13.11 -13.75
N SER A 82 3.31 12.51 -13.34
CA SER A 82 1.99 12.62 -13.97
C SER A 82 1.00 13.26 -12.97
N PRO A 83 -0.02 14.02 -13.44
CA PRO A 83 -1.10 14.48 -12.57
C PRO A 83 -1.85 13.34 -11.90
N VAL A 84 -1.99 12.20 -12.60
CA VAL A 84 -2.62 10.98 -12.09
C VAL A 84 -1.91 9.77 -12.68
N GLU A 85 -1.62 8.78 -11.84
CA GLU A 85 -1.26 7.42 -12.23
C GLU A 85 -2.40 6.48 -11.80
N SER A 86 -2.80 5.54 -12.66
CA SER A 86 -3.96 4.69 -12.35
C SER A 86 -3.88 3.28 -12.95
N PRO A 87 -4.47 2.26 -12.30
CA PRO A 87 -4.70 0.98 -12.95
C PRO A 87 -5.72 1.15 -14.10
N GLU A 88 -5.46 0.48 -15.21
CA GLU A 88 -6.42 0.37 -16.30
C GLU A 88 -7.34 -0.81 -16.05
N VAL A 89 -8.64 -0.54 -15.94
CA VAL A 89 -9.65 -1.52 -15.54
C VAL A 89 -10.63 -1.74 -16.69
N VAL A 90 -10.81 -3.01 -17.06
CA VAL A 90 -11.82 -3.46 -18.03
C VAL A 90 -12.66 -4.54 -17.36
N ASN A 91 -13.98 -4.34 -17.31
CA ASN A 91 -14.93 -5.27 -16.67
C ASN A 91 -14.54 -5.65 -15.23
N GLY A 92 -14.08 -4.68 -14.44
CA GLY A 92 -13.65 -4.89 -13.05
C GLY A 92 -12.31 -5.61 -12.89
N THR A 93 -11.59 -5.89 -13.97
CA THR A 93 -10.27 -6.53 -13.96
C THR A 93 -9.19 -5.54 -14.37
N VAL A 94 -8.06 -5.52 -13.65
CA VAL A 94 -6.88 -4.71 -14.03
C VAL A 94 -6.19 -5.37 -15.22
N VAL A 95 -6.16 -4.68 -16.36
CA VAL A 95 -5.53 -5.14 -17.60
C VAL A 95 -4.20 -4.44 -17.90
N GLY A 96 -3.91 -3.34 -17.20
CA GLY A 96 -2.71 -2.54 -17.41
C GLY A 96 -2.63 -1.37 -16.44
N TYR A 97 -1.76 -0.41 -16.76
CA TYR A 97 -1.51 0.77 -15.95
C TYR A 97 -1.29 2.00 -16.82
N ARG A 98 -1.93 3.10 -16.45
CA ARG A 98 -1.70 4.43 -17.03
C ARG A 98 -0.70 5.17 -16.16
N VAL A 99 0.59 4.96 -16.47
CA VAL A 99 1.71 5.60 -15.78
C VAL A 99 2.67 6.24 -16.77
N LYS A 100 3.40 7.25 -16.30
CA LYS A 100 4.48 7.86 -17.09
C LYS A 100 5.82 7.20 -16.79
N TRP A 101 6.08 6.89 -15.52
CA TRP A 101 7.36 6.36 -15.08
C TRP A 101 7.35 4.84 -14.92
N GLY A 102 8.34 4.18 -15.52
CA GLY A 102 8.51 2.73 -15.48
C GLY A 102 7.28 1.93 -15.94
N PRO A 103 6.72 2.17 -17.15
CA PRO A 103 5.50 1.50 -17.62
C PRO A 103 5.66 -0.01 -17.86
N LYS A 104 6.91 -0.49 -18.00
CA LYS A 104 7.21 -1.93 -18.16
C LYS A 104 7.23 -2.71 -16.84
N ARG A 105 6.99 -2.05 -15.70
CA ARG A 105 6.92 -2.72 -14.39
C ARG A 105 5.72 -3.66 -14.37
N LYS A 106 5.90 -4.85 -13.79
CA LYS A 106 4.80 -5.83 -13.59
C LYS A 106 3.63 -5.22 -12.80
N PHE A 107 3.95 -4.44 -11.78
CA PHE A 107 3.00 -3.64 -11.02
C PHE A 107 3.42 -2.18 -11.14
N ALA A 108 2.89 -1.50 -12.15
CA ALA A 108 3.14 -0.09 -12.37
C ALA A 108 2.16 0.76 -11.55
N VAL A 109 2.29 0.66 -10.22
CA VAL A 109 1.51 1.41 -9.24
C VAL A 109 2.46 2.08 -8.24
N ASP A 110 2.04 3.19 -7.67
CA ASP A 110 2.73 3.84 -6.54
C ASP A 110 2.47 3.09 -5.22
N MET A 111 3.30 3.31 -4.20
CA MET A 111 3.15 2.70 -2.88
C MET A 111 1.80 3.04 -2.23
N ALA A 112 1.30 4.27 -2.41
CA ALA A 112 0.01 4.71 -1.88
C ALA A 112 -1.19 4.24 -2.73
N GLY A 113 -0.95 3.54 -3.84
CA GLY A 113 -1.97 3.16 -4.82
C GLY A 113 -2.58 1.77 -4.62
N PHE A 114 -2.21 1.05 -3.54
CA PHE A 114 -2.74 -0.27 -3.28
C PHE A 114 -2.84 -0.59 -1.77
N ALA A 115 -3.71 -1.54 -1.44
CA ALA A 115 -3.73 -2.20 -0.13
C ALA A 115 -3.93 -3.71 -0.30
N ILE A 116 -3.47 -4.46 0.69
CA ILE A 116 -3.44 -5.92 0.66
C ILE A 116 -4.18 -6.46 1.88
N ASN A 117 -5.01 -7.48 1.69
CA ASN A 117 -5.65 -8.15 2.81
C ASN A 117 -4.57 -8.86 3.67
N LEU A 118 -4.67 -8.74 4.99
CA LEU A 118 -3.68 -9.27 5.91
C LEU A 118 -3.47 -10.78 5.77
N ASP A 119 -4.51 -11.55 5.44
CA ASP A 119 -4.40 -13.00 5.20
C ASP A 119 -3.47 -13.34 4.04
N VAL A 120 -3.29 -12.43 3.08
CA VAL A 120 -2.35 -12.60 1.97
C VAL A 120 -0.91 -12.30 2.41
N VAL A 121 -0.74 -11.41 3.38
CA VAL A 121 0.58 -11.03 3.91
C VAL A 121 1.15 -12.10 4.84
N LEU A 122 0.27 -12.81 5.56
CA LEU A 122 0.61 -13.86 6.52
C LEU A 122 0.84 -15.24 5.86
N LYS A 123 0.39 -15.43 4.62
CA LYS A 123 0.69 -16.62 3.81
C LYS A 123 2.12 -16.57 3.28
#